data_AF-A0A3S4WVG8-F1
#
_entry.id   AF-A0A3S4WVG8-F1
#
_cell.length_a   1.000
_cell.length_b   1.000
_cell.length_c   1.000
_cell.angle_alpha   90.00
_cell.angle_beta   90.00
_cell.angle_gamma   90.00
#
_symmetry.space_group_name_H-M   'P 1'
#
loop_
_entity.id
_entity.type
_entity.pdbx_description
1 polymer ?
#
loop_
_entity_poly.entity_id
_entity_poly.type
_entity_poly.pdbx_seq_one_letter_code
_entity_poly.pdbx_strand_id
1 'polypeptide(L)'
;MKNQELRALMDSKGYQQKQVAQLLGVSVATVSLYLKGDYNGNVAEMDRKVEELIERDKAKVVEAKYNAAFVPTLAARRGMEVMQFAHIEGEINVIFGAAGLGKTQMLKEYERRNSSATLIEVDPSCTPKVLLRKIAEAVGANARGVNNELLESIVNKLKGSERLLMIDEAELLSTRSLEFIRRIHDLTSVGVVLAGMPRLLVNLKGKNNELAQLYSRVGFACDLGNALSDEDLGLLAESALGTNEFNAPLINACKGNARRLSKLMRGVVRSSEINQTPISKDLVEQYSKMLIS
;
A
#
# COMPACT_ATOMS: atom_id res chain seq x y z
N MET A 1 -8.24 36.27 -6.29
CA MET A 1 -8.80 35.69 -7.54
C MET A 1 -8.50 34.21 -7.57
N LYS A 2 -9.45 33.35 -7.98
CA LYS A 2 -9.29 31.87 -7.89
C LYS A 2 -8.14 31.30 -8.71
N ASN A 3 -7.75 31.97 -9.79
CA ASN A 3 -6.54 31.62 -10.54
C ASN A 3 -5.23 31.76 -9.72
N GLN A 4 -5.13 32.69 -8.78
CA GLN A 4 -3.99 32.83 -7.87
C GLN A 4 -3.98 31.74 -6.81
N GLU A 5 -5.15 31.36 -6.28
CA GLU A 5 -5.29 30.24 -5.34
C GLU A 5 -4.89 28.91 -6.00
N LEU A 6 -5.25 28.71 -7.27
CA LEU A 6 -4.81 27.56 -8.06
C LEU A 6 -3.29 27.53 -8.25
N ARG A 7 -2.67 28.68 -8.54
CA ARG A 7 -1.19 28.80 -8.63
C ARG A 7 -0.52 28.42 -7.31
N ALA A 8 -1.00 28.99 -6.19
CA ALA A 8 -0.46 28.68 -4.87
C ALA A 8 -0.59 27.19 -4.52
N LEU A 9 -1.71 26.55 -4.89
CA LEU A 9 -1.89 25.11 -4.73
C LEU A 9 -0.90 24.31 -5.58
N MET A 10 -0.71 24.72 -6.84
CA MET A 10 0.24 24.06 -7.76
C MET A 10 1.67 24.13 -7.23
N ASP A 11 2.11 25.29 -6.77
CA ASP A 11 3.46 25.50 -6.25
C ASP A 11 3.69 24.69 -4.95
N SER A 12 2.72 24.73 -4.04
CA SER A 12 2.74 23.96 -2.78
C SER A 12 2.86 22.44 -2.99
N LYS A 13 2.18 21.92 -4.01
CA LYS A 13 2.11 20.47 -4.29
C LYS A 13 3.08 19.99 -5.36
N GLY A 14 3.78 20.90 -6.03
CA GLY A 14 4.57 20.59 -7.22
C GLY A 14 3.71 20.07 -8.39
N TYR A 15 2.43 20.46 -8.48
CA TYR A 15 1.57 20.00 -9.55
C TYR A 15 1.91 20.66 -10.88
N GLN A 16 2.08 19.83 -11.90
CA GLN A 16 2.21 20.29 -13.28
C GLN A 16 0.83 20.63 -13.87
N GLN A 17 0.77 21.55 -14.84
CA GLN A 17 -0.50 21.93 -15.50
C GLN A 17 -1.24 20.72 -16.10
N LYS A 18 -0.51 19.69 -16.56
CA LYS A 18 -1.10 18.43 -17.04
C LYS A 18 -1.88 17.69 -15.94
N GLN A 19 -1.35 17.65 -14.73
CA GLN A 19 -2.02 17.01 -13.58
C GLN A 19 -3.24 17.83 -13.16
N VAL A 20 -3.13 19.15 -13.12
CA VAL A 20 -4.26 20.04 -12.79
C VAL A 20 -5.38 19.94 -13.83
N ALA A 21 -5.03 19.86 -15.12
CA ALA A 21 -5.99 19.68 -16.19
C ALA A 21 -6.81 18.38 -16.01
N GLN A 22 -6.15 17.28 -15.63
CA GLN A 22 -6.84 16.03 -15.28
C GLN A 22 -7.73 16.18 -14.04
N LEU A 23 -7.24 16.85 -12.99
CA LEU A 23 -7.98 17.04 -11.74
C LEU A 23 -9.25 17.90 -11.90
N LEU A 24 -9.21 18.86 -12.83
CA LEU A 24 -10.32 19.76 -13.16
C LEU A 24 -11.19 19.24 -14.32
N GLY A 25 -10.76 18.18 -15.01
CA GLY A 25 -11.47 17.64 -16.17
C GLY A 25 -11.50 18.59 -17.37
N VAL A 26 -10.42 19.34 -17.62
CA VAL A 26 -10.30 20.31 -18.72
C VAL A 26 -9.01 20.12 -19.50
N SER A 27 -8.82 20.85 -20.59
CA SER A 27 -7.59 20.80 -21.37
C SER A 27 -6.43 21.54 -20.69
N VAL A 28 -5.19 21.15 -21.00
CA VAL A 28 -3.99 21.85 -20.50
C VAL A 28 -3.97 23.32 -20.97
N ALA A 29 -4.42 23.58 -22.20
CA ALA A 29 -4.53 24.94 -22.74
C ALA A 29 -5.52 25.80 -21.93
N THR A 30 -6.66 25.23 -21.52
CA THR A 30 -7.65 25.88 -20.65
C THR A 30 -7.04 26.29 -19.31
N VAL A 31 -6.28 25.38 -18.67
CA VAL A 31 -5.58 25.69 -17.41
C VAL A 31 -4.56 26.81 -17.61
N SER A 32 -3.75 26.75 -18.67
CA SER A 32 -2.76 27.79 -18.97
C SER A 32 -3.40 29.18 -19.16
N LEU A 33 -4.49 29.28 -19.92
CA LEU A 33 -5.20 30.54 -20.14
C LEU A 33 -5.83 31.06 -18.85
N TYR A 34 -6.46 30.18 -18.07
CA TYR A 34 -7.08 30.55 -16.79
C TYR A 34 -6.06 31.04 -15.76
N LEU A 35 -4.90 30.40 -15.68
CA LEU A 35 -3.79 30.84 -14.81
C LEU A 35 -3.24 32.21 -15.21
N LYS A 36 -3.24 32.56 -16.50
CA LYS A 36 -2.81 33.89 -16.99
C LYS A 36 -3.88 34.98 -16.81
N GLY A 37 -5.14 34.58 -16.62
CA GLY A 37 -6.28 35.51 -16.57
C GLY A 37 -6.89 35.79 -17.95
N ASP A 38 -6.42 35.11 -19.00
CA ASP A 38 -6.84 35.31 -20.40
C ASP A 38 -7.94 34.34 -20.84
N TYR A 39 -8.55 33.61 -19.89
CA TYR A 39 -9.59 32.63 -20.21
C TYR A 39 -10.94 33.31 -20.41
N ASN A 40 -11.38 33.39 -21.66
CA ASN A 40 -12.64 34.02 -22.06
C ASN A 40 -13.84 33.06 -22.11
N GLY A 41 -13.68 31.83 -21.60
CA GLY A 41 -14.78 30.86 -21.54
C GLY A 41 -15.65 31.05 -20.30
N ASN A 42 -16.22 29.96 -19.78
CA ASN A 42 -17.03 30.00 -18.57
C ASN A 42 -16.16 30.11 -17.31
N VAL A 43 -15.76 31.34 -16.96
CA VAL A 43 -14.91 31.62 -15.78
C VAL A 43 -15.58 31.16 -14.49
N ALA A 44 -16.90 31.33 -14.35
CA ALA A 44 -17.63 30.92 -13.15
C ALA A 44 -17.59 29.40 -12.93
N GLU A 45 -17.71 28.61 -13.99
CA GLU A 45 -17.57 27.14 -13.91
C GLU A 45 -16.13 26.74 -13.56
N MET A 46 -15.13 27.42 -14.13
CA MET A 46 -13.72 27.18 -13.79
C MET A 46 -13.42 27.52 -12.32
N ASP A 47 -13.91 28.65 -11.83
CA ASP A 47 -13.77 29.07 -10.43
C ASP A 47 -14.36 28.02 -9.49
N ARG A 48 -15.55 27.48 -9.81
CA ARG A 48 -16.18 26.40 -9.05
C ARG A 48 -15.33 25.12 -9.04
N LYS A 49 -14.83 24.68 -10.20
CA LYS A 49 -13.96 23.49 -10.29
C LYS A 49 -12.67 23.66 -9.48
N VAL A 50 -12.10 24.86 -9.49
CA VAL A 50 -10.90 25.21 -8.73
C VAL A 50 -11.19 25.23 -7.24
N GLU A 51 -12.32 25.79 -6.82
CA GLU A 51 -12.75 25.79 -5.43
C GLU A 51 -12.98 24.37 -4.91
N GLU A 52 -13.73 23.54 -5.64
CA GLU A 52 -13.93 22.12 -5.32
C GLU A 52 -12.60 21.36 -5.22
N LEU A 53 -11.63 21.67 -6.09
CA LEU A 53 -10.29 21.08 -6.03
C LEU A 53 -9.52 21.50 -4.78
N ILE A 54 -9.54 22.79 -4.43
CA ILE A 54 -8.84 23.35 -3.27
C ILE A 54 -9.45 22.81 -1.98
N GLU A 55 -10.78 22.79 -1.87
CA GLU A 55 -11.48 22.23 -0.70
C GLU A 55 -11.17 20.74 -0.52
N ARG A 56 -11.20 19.98 -1.63
CA ARG A 56 -10.80 18.57 -1.62
C ARG A 56 -9.35 18.38 -1.20
N ASP A 57 -8.44 19.29 -1.58
CA ASP A 57 -7.03 19.21 -1.20
C ASP A 57 -6.82 19.56 0.29
N LYS A 58 -7.45 20.62 0.78
CA LYS A 58 -7.43 20.98 2.21
C LYS A 58 -7.92 19.81 3.08
N ALA A 59 -9.01 19.16 2.67
CA ALA A 59 -9.53 17.97 3.35
C ALA A 59 -8.54 16.79 3.35
N LYS A 60 -7.70 16.65 2.32
CA LYS A 60 -6.64 15.61 2.26
C LYS A 60 -5.41 15.95 3.12
N VAL A 61 -5.04 17.23 3.22
CA VAL A 61 -3.88 17.67 4.03
C VAL A 61 -4.14 17.41 5.52
N VAL A 62 -5.36 17.68 5.96
CA VAL A 62 -5.88 17.29 7.26
C VAL A 62 -5.70 15.78 7.49
N GLU A 63 -6.15 14.96 6.56
CA GLU A 63 -6.07 13.48 6.63
C GLU A 63 -4.61 12.98 6.68
N ALA A 64 -3.70 13.66 5.99
CA ALA A 64 -2.28 13.31 5.95
C ALA A 64 -1.55 13.57 7.28
N LYS A 65 -1.91 14.62 8.02
CA LYS A 65 -1.30 14.91 9.34
C LYS A 65 -1.60 13.82 10.37
N TYR A 66 -2.74 13.14 10.22
CA TYR A 66 -3.21 12.09 11.11
C TYR A 66 -2.62 10.70 10.82
N ASN A 67 -2.13 10.47 9.61
CA ASN A 67 -1.86 9.13 9.08
C ASN A 67 -0.38 8.91 8.68
N ALA A 68 0.53 9.79 9.11
CA ALA A 68 1.88 9.86 8.54
C ALA A 68 2.89 8.86 9.12
N ALA A 69 2.71 8.43 10.37
CA ALA A 69 3.69 7.58 11.04
C ALA A 69 3.32 6.10 10.95
N PHE A 70 4.28 5.27 10.54
CA PHE A 70 4.14 3.82 10.65
C PHE A 70 4.14 3.41 12.12
N VAL A 71 3.09 2.70 12.55
CA VAL A 71 2.97 2.20 13.93
C VAL A 71 3.50 0.76 14.00
N PRO A 72 4.55 0.49 14.78
CA PRO A 72 5.16 -0.84 14.88
C PRO A 72 4.33 -1.73 15.83
N THR A 73 3.15 -2.14 15.39
CA THR A 73 2.30 -3.13 16.10
C THR A 73 3.02 -4.47 16.28
N LEU A 74 2.56 -5.34 17.16
CA LEU A 74 3.11 -6.68 17.33
C LEU A 74 3.03 -7.47 16.02
N ALA A 75 1.90 -7.43 15.32
CA ALA A 75 1.76 -8.05 14.01
C ALA A 75 2.78 -7.49 12.99
N ALA A 76 3.00 -6.17 12.99
CA ALA A 76 3.99 -5.54 12.14
C ALA A 76 5.41 -5.98 12.51
N ARG A 77 5.78 -5.96 13.79
CA ARG A 77 7.12 -6.37 14.25
C ARG A 77 7.43 -7.81 13.86
N ARG A 78 6.50 -8.75 14.06
CA ARG A 78 6.66 -10.15 13.65
C ARG A 78 6.90 -10.30 12.15
N GLY A 79 6.15 -9.58 11.32
CA GLY A 79 6.37 -9.63 9.87
C GLY A 79 7.67 -8.95 9.45
N MET A 80 8.07 -7.86 10.10
CA MET A 80 9.37 -7.19 9.87
C MET A 80 10.55 -8.11 10.22
N GLU A 81 10.47 -8.86 11.31
CA GLU A 81 11.48 -9.86 11.71
C GLU A 81 11.61 -10.97 10.65
N VAL A 82 10.48 -11.46 10.13
CA VAL A 82 10.46 -12.50 9.07
C VAL A 82 11.04 -11.99 7.75
N MET A 83 10.78 -10.73 7.41
CA MET A 83 11.41 -10.07 6.25
C MET A 83 12.92 -9.89 6.46
N GLN A 84 13.33 -9.50 7.66
CA GLN A 84 14.74 -9.36 8.01
C GLN A 84 15.47 -10.71 7.91
N PHE A 85 14.86 -11.78 8.42
CA PHE A 85 15.42 -13.12 8.31
C PHE A 85 15.58 -13.56 6.86
N ALA A 86 14.55 -13.37 6.02
CA ALA A 86 14.64 -13.67 4.59
C ALA A 86 15.76 -12.85 3.90
N HIS A 87 15.91 -11.58 4.29
CA HIS A 87 16.89 -10.68 3.72
C HIS A 87 18.33 -11.08 4.06
N ILE A 88 18.58 -11.52 5.30
CA ILE A 88 19.91 -11.89 5.78
C ILE A 88 20.30 -13.30 5.29
N GLU A 89 19.40 -14.28 5.47
CA GLU A 89 19.72 -15.68 5.19
C GLU A 89 19.49 -16.06 3.72
N GLY A 90 18.86 -15.19 2.93
CA GLY A 90 18.57 -15.45 1.53
C GLY A 90 17.50 -16.53 1.33
N GLU A 91 16.59 -16.72 2.29
CA GLU A 91 15.54 -17.75 2.25
C GLU A 91 14.21 -17.25 1.68
N ILE A 92 13.32 -18.19 1.37
CA ILE A 92 11.92 -17.91 1.04
C ILE A 92 11.10 -17.94 2.33
N ASN A 93 10.43 -16.84 2.66
CA ASN A 93 9.49 -16.75 3.79
C ASN A 93 8.09 -16.35 3.31
N VAL A 94 7.09 -16.71 4.11
CA VAL A 94 5.69 -16.42 3.82
C VAL A 94 5.09 -15.63 4.98
N ILE A 95 4.36 -14.57 4.66
CA ILE A 95 3.56 -13.80 5.62
C ILE A 95 2.11 -13.86 5.17
N PHE A 96 1.22 -14.42 5.99
CA PHE A 96 -0.18 -14.56 5.63
C PHE A 96 -1.11 -14.17 6.76
N GLY A 97 -2.35 -13.83 6.39
CA GLY A 97 -3.40 -13.47 7.34
C GLY A 97 -4.56 -12.79 6.63
N ALA A 98 -5.63 -12.46 7.36
CA ALA A 98 -6.80 -11.82 6.78
C ALA A 98 -6.50 -10.47 6.09
N ALA A 99 -7.41 -10.05 5.21
CA ALA A 99 -7.32 -8.76 4.54
C ALA A 99 -7.49 -7.61 5.54
N GLY A 100 -6.70 -6.55 5.39
CA GLY A 100 -6.83 -5.35 6.23
C GLY A 100 -6.10 -5.38 7.58
N LEU A 101 -5.19 -6.34 7.80
CA LEU A 101 -4.32 -6.39 8.98
C LEU A 101 -3.04 -5.53 8.86
N GLY A 102 -2.79 -4.90 7.71
CA GLY A 102 -1.63 -4.02 7.52
C GLY A 102 -0.44 -4.62 6.79
N LYS A 103 -0.56 -5.84 6.21
CA LYS A 103 0.50 -6.50 5.42
C LYS A 103 1.18 -5.58 4.41
N THR A 104 0.42 -4.98 3.49
CA THR A 104 0.94 -4.05 2.48
C THR A 104 1.67 -2.85 3.09
N GLN A 105 1.17 -2.30 4.20
CA GLN A 105 1.82 -1.14 4.85
C GLN A 105 3.15 -1.53 5.49
N MET A 106 3.21 -2.72 6.08
CA MET A 106 4.43 -3.29 6.64
C MET A 106 5.49 -3.56 5.57
N LEU A 107 5.11 -4.15 4.43
CA LEU A 107 6.02 -4.36 3.29
C LEU A 107 6.58 -3.04 2.75
N LYS A 108 5.71 -2.03 2.58
CA LYS A 108 6.10 -0.68 2.13
C LYS A 108 7.04 0.00 3.10
N GLU A 109 6.79 -0.13 4.40
CA GLU A 109 7.70 0.41 5.41
C GLU A 109 9.06 -0.29 5.39
N TYR A 110 9.10 -1.60 5.18
CA TYR A 110 10.36 -2.34 5.07
C TYR A 110 11.16 -1.89 3.84
N GLU A 111 10.52 -1.77 2.68
CA GLU A 111 11.14 -1.22 1.45
C GLU A 111 11.68 0.19 1.67
N ARG A 112 10.89 1.06 2.31
CA ARG A 112 11.29 2.44 2.63
C ARG A 112 12.55 2.49 3.50
N ARG A 113 12.71 1.55 4.43
CA ARG A 113 13.88 1.47 5.34
C ARG A 113 15.09 0.78 4.71
N ASN A 114 14.90 -0.03 3.67
CA ASN A 114 15.94 -0.89 3.10
C ASN A 114 15.96 -0.75 1.57
N SER A 115 16.90 0.01 1.03
CA SER A 115 17.03 0.22 -0.43
C SER A 115 17.39 -1.03 -1.23
N SER A 116 17.82 -2.11 -0.57
CA SER A 116 18.07 -3.43 -1.18
C SER A 116 16.83 -4.33 -1.19
N ALA A 117 15.73 -3.90 -0.57
CA ALA A 117 14.44 -4.58 -0.65
C ALA A 117 13.61 -3.98 -1.80
N THR A 118 12.85 -4.82 -2.50
CA THR A 118 12.02 -4.40 -3.63
C THR A 118 10.64 -5.05 -3.52
N LEU A 119 9.60 -4.22 -3.48
CA LEU A 119 8.21 -4.64 -3.39
C LEU A 119 7.56 -4.77 -4.78
N ILE A 120 6.92 -5.91 -5.01
CA ILE A 120 6.15 -6.21 -6.21
C ILE A 120 4.69 -6.42 -5.81
N GLU A 121 3.81 -5.51 -6.23
CA GLU A 121 2.37 -5.67 -6.06
C GLU A 121 1.77 -6.49 -7.22
N VAL A 122 1.17 -7.63 -6.87
CA VAL A 122 0.48 -8.52 -7.81
C VAL A 122 -0.96 -8.06 -7.99
N ASP A 123 -1.43 -8.09 -9.23
CA ASP A 123 -2.83 -7.82 -9.59
C ASP A 123 -3.46 -9.04 -10.28
N PRO A 124 -4.80 -9.13 -10.38
CA PRO A 124 -5.47 -10.30 -10.96
C PRO A 124 -5.09 -10.62 -12.42
N SER A 125 -4.50 -9.68 -13.16
CA SER A 125 -4.07 -9.89 -14.55
C SER A 125 -2.60 -10.36 -14.66
N CYS A 126 -1.93 -10.61 -13.54
CA CYS A 126 -0.52 -10.92 -13.47
C CYS A 126 -0.20 -12.32 -14.02
N THR A 127 0.05 -12.39 -15.32
CA THR A 127 0.62 -13.57 -15.98
C THR A 127 2.11 -13.72 -15.64
N PRO A 128 2.73 -14.90 -15.84
CA PRO A 128 4.17 -15.08 -15.61
C PRO A 128 5.05 -14.07 -16.33
N LYS A 129 4.68 -13.67 -17.56
CA LYS A 129 5.41 -12.65 -18.33
C LYS A 129 5.28 -11.26 -17.70
N VAL A 130 4.09 -10.91 -17.23
CA VAL A 130 3.84 -9.63 -16.52
C VAL A 130 4.63 -9.61 -15.21
N LEU A 131 4.64 -10.69 -14.44
CA LEU A 131 5.42 -10.81 -13.22
C LEU A 131 6.92 -10.59 -13.48
N LEU A 132 7.50 -11.32 -14.44
CA LEU A 132 8.92 -11.18 -14.78
C LEU A 132 9.26 -9.77 -15.26
N ARG A 133 8.37 -9.13 -16.03
CA ARG A 133 8.56 -7.72 -16.41
C ARG A 133 8.53 -6.79 -15.20
N LYS A 134 7.55 -6.93 -14.31
CA LYS A 134 7.46 -6.11 -13.08
C LYS A 134 8.72 -6.26 -12.22
N ILE A 135 9.19 -7.49 -12.01
CA ILE A 135 10.43 -7.74 -11.27
C ILE A 135 11.61 -7.09 -11.98
N ALA A 136 11.78 -7.32 -13.29
CA ALA A 136 12.89 -6.75 -14.06
C ALA A 136 12.92 -5.22 -14.00
N GLU A 137 11.77 -4.56 -14.17
CA GLU A 137 11.64 -3.09 -14.05
C GLU A 137 12.02 -2.62 -12.64
N ALA A 138 11.52 -3.28 -11.60
CA ALA A 138 11.73 -2.88 -10.22
C ALA A 138 13.19 -3.06 -9.75
N VAL A 139 13.88 -4.11 -10.20
CA VAL A 139 15.29 -4.36 -9.83
C VAL A 139 16.30 -3.63 -10.71
N GLY A 140 15.82 -2.95 -11.76
CA GLY A 140 16.65 -2.23 -12.73
C GLY A 140 17.38 -3.15 -13.72
N ALA A 141 16.72 -4.22 -14.15
CA ALA A 141 17.16 -5.15 -15.19
C ALA A 141 16.49 -4.83 -16.55
N ASN A 142 16.93 -5.47 -17.63
CA ASN A 142 16.24 -5.38 -18.92
C ASN A 142 14.87 -6.08 -18.84
N ALA A 143 13.81 -5.32 -19.13
CA ALA A 143 12.40 -5.74 -19.05
C ALA A 143 11.74 -6.00 -20.41
N ARG A 144 12.54 -6.18 -21.47
CA ARG A 144 12.10 -6.56 -22.81
C ARG A 144 12.51 -7.98 -23.13
N GLY A 145 11.70 -8.65 -23.96
CA GLY A 145 12.00 -9.97 -24.47
C GLY A 145 10.96 -11.05 -24.15
N VAL A 146 11.38 -12.29 -24.34
CA VAL A 146 10.64 -13.49 -23.92
C VAL A 146 10.97 -13.87 -22.47
N ASN A 147 10.22 -14.82 -21.89
CA ASN A 147 10.36 -15.15 -20.47
C ASN A 147 11.77 -15.56 -20.06
N ASN A 148 12.49 -16.30 -20.90
CA ASN A 148 13.86 -16.74 -20.60
C ASN A 148 14.82 -15.55 -20.55
N GLU A 149 14.75 -14.63 -21.51
CA GLU A 149 15.59 -13.42 -21.53
C GLU A 149 15.31 -12.52 -20.32
N LEU A 150 14.03 -12.36 -19.94
CA LEU A 150 13.65 -11.64 -18.73
C LEU A 150 14.22 -12.30 -17.47
N LEU A 151 14.09 -13.63 -17.36
CA LEU A 151 14.60 -14.39 -16.23
C LEU A 151 16.12 -14.26 -16.12
N GLU A 152 16.86 -14.45 -17.21
CA GLU A 152 18.32 -14.31 -17.25
C GLU A 152 18.76 -12.89 -16.86
N SER A 153 18.07 -11.88 -17.39
CA SER A 153 18.29 -10.47 -17.06
C SER A 153 18.10 -10.18 -15.57
N ILE A 154 17.03 -10.71 -14.96
CA ILE A 154 16.78 -10.61 -13.52
C ILE A 154 17.87 -11.32 -12.72
N VAL A 155 18.20 -12.56 -13.09
CA VAL A 155 19.21 -13.37 -12.39
C VAL A 155 20.57 -12.69 -12.41
N ASN A 156 21.00 -12.18 -13.57
CA ASN A 156 22.26 -11.45 -13.70
C ASN A 156 22.31 -10.19 -12.82
N LYS A 157 21.17 -9.53 -12.62
CA LYS A 157 21.07 -8.33 -11.78
C LYS A 157 21.07 -8.65 -10.28
N LEU A 158 20.48 -9.79 -9.89
CA LEU A 158 20.25 -10.15 -8.50
C LEU A 158 21.33 -11.05 -7.89
N LYS A 159 22.05 -11.83 -8.70
CA LYS A 159 23.07 -12.75 -8.21
C LYS A 159 24.18 -11.99 -7.47
N GLY A 160 24.43 -12.38 -6.21
CA GLY A 160 25.43 -11.73 -5.36
C GLY A 160 25.07 -10.31 -4.90
N SER A 161 23.79 -9.91 -5.03
CA SER A 161 23.34 -8.56 -4.66
C SER A 161 22.79 -8.44 -3.23
N GLU A 162 22.65 -9.55 -2.50
CA GLU A 162 22.10 -9.62 -1.12
C GLU A 162 20.78 -8.83 -0.98
N ARG A 163 19.92 -8.91 -2.01
CA ARG A 163 18.63 -8.20 -2.06
C ARG A 163 17.49 -9.03 -1.48
N LEU A 164 16.38 -8.35 -1.21
CA LEU A 164 15.10 -8.98 -0.84
C LEU A 164 14.02 -8.68 -1.88
N LEU A 165 13.37 -9.71 -2.41
CA LEU A 165 12.15 -9.57 -3.22
C LEU A 165 10.92 -9.81 -2.36
N MET A 166 10.08 -8.80 -2.19
CA MET A 166 8.80 -8.90 -1.48
C MET A 166 7.67 -8.90 -2.49
N ILE A 167 6.75 -9.86 -2.39
CA ILE A 167 5.64 -10.01 -3.34
C ILE A 167 4.33 -9.93 -2.56
N ASP A 168 3.59 -8.85 -2.74
CA ASP A 168 2.28 -8.63 -2.11
C ASP A 168 1.15 -9.20 -2.96
N GLU A 169 0.06 -9.57 -2.30
CA GLU A 169 -1.09 -10.25 -2.90
C GLU A 169 -0.69 -11.54 -3.67
N ALA A 170 0.31 -12.26 -3.16
CA ALA A 170 0.90 -13.43 -3.80
C ALA A 170 -0.09 -14.59 -4.01
N GLU A 171 -1.23 -14.60 -3.33
CA GLU A 171 -2.32 -15.55 -3.58
C GLU A 171 -2.94 -15.43 -4.98
N LEU A 172 -2.71 -14.32 -5.67
CA LEU A 172 -3.17 -14.08 -7.04
C LEU A 172 -2.23 -14.72 -8.07
N LEU A 173 -1.05 -15.18 -7.66
CA LEU A 173 -0.09 -15.81 -8.55
C LEU A 173 -0.55 -17.20 -8.97
N SER A 174 -0.35 -17.49 -10.25
CA SER A 174 -0.47 -18.85 -10.77
C SER A 174 0.70 -19.72 -10.31
N THR A 175 0.51 -21.05 -10.29
CA THR A 175 1.55 -22.05 -10.03
C THR A 175 2.83 -21.79 -10.83
N ARG A 176 2.67 -21.45 -12.12
CA ARG A 176 3.81 -21.15 -13.02
C ARG A 176 4.57 -19.89 -12.60
N SER A 177 3.88 -18.90 -12.05
CA SER A 177 4.51 -17.65 -11.58
C SER A 177 5.30 -17.90 -10.29
N LEU A 178 4.75 -18.70 -9.38
CA LEU A 178 5.45 -19.16 -8.17
C LEU A 178 6.72 -19.96 -8.51
N GLU A 179 6.68 -20.81 -9.53
CA GLU A 179 7.87 -21.52 -10.02
C GLU A 179 8.96 -20.58 -10.57
N PHE A 180 8.59 -19.49 -11.26
CA PHE A 180 9.58 -18.50 -11.68
C PHE A 180 10.24 -17.81 -10.49
N ILE A 181 9.47 -17.47 -9.45
CA ILE A 181 9.99 -16.87 -8.21
C ILE A 181 10.95 -17.85 -7.52
N ARG A 182 10.55 -19.12 -7.39
CA ARG A 182 11.41 -20.20 -6.88
C ARG A 182 12.72 -20.28 -7.65
N ARG A 183 12.64 -20.22 -8.99
CA ARG A 183 13.80 -20.33 -9.88
C ARG A 183 14.73 -19.13 -9.75
N ILE A 184 14.20 -17.93 -9.59
CA ILE A 184 14.99 -16.71 -9.33
C ILE A 184 15.78 -16.89 -8.03
N HIS A 185 15.11 -17.28 -6.94
CA HIS A 185 15.76 -17.55 -5.66
C HIS A 185 16.91 -18.57 -5.82
N ASP A 186 16.67 -19.71 -6.47
CA ASP A 186 17.71 -20.75 -6.63
C ASP A 186 18.96 -20.29 -7.36
N LEU A 187 18.79 -19.44 -8.36
CA LEU A 187 19.87 -18.99 -9.22
C LEU A 187 20.64 -17.81 -8.63
N THR A 188 20.07 -17.12 -7.63
CA THR A 188 20.58 -15.84 -7.12
C THR A 188 20.85 -15.84 -5.62
N SER A 189 20.24 -16.76 -4.87
CA SER A 189 20.25 -16.83 -3.40
C SER A 189 19.75 -15.56 -2.71
N VAL A 190 18.93 -14.75 -3.39
CA VAL A 190 18.28 -13.58 -2.78
C VAL A 190 17.10 -14.00 -1.92
N GLY A 191 16.85 -13.25 -0.85
CA GLY A 191 15.68 -13.44 -0.02
C GLY A 191 14.39 -13.22 -0.80
N VAL A 192 13.36 -14.00 -0.47
CA VAL A 192 12.02 -13.82 -1.03
C VAL A 192 10.98 -13.82 0.09
N VAL A 193 10.08 -12.85 0.09
CA VAL A 193 8.91 -12.83 0.99
C VAL A 193 7.65 -12.86 0.15
N LEU A 194 6.81 -13.87 0.36
CA LEU A 194 5.48 -13.97 -0.23
C LEU A 194 4.44 -13.53 0.81
N ALA A 195 3.75 -12.43 0.54
CA ALA A 195 2.72 -11.90 1.41
C ALA A 195 1.32 -12.07 0.80
N GLY A 196 0.35 -12.51 1.60
CA GLY A 196 -0.99 -12.74 1.06
C GLY A 196 -2.07 -13.18 2.05
N MET A 197 -3.22 -13.58 1.52
CA MET A 197 -4.29 -14.25 2.27
C MET A 197 -3.93 -15.71 2.62
N PRO A 198 -4.59 -16.35 3.62
CA PRO A 198 -4.29 -17.72 4.03
C PRO A 198 -4.31 -18.76 2.91
N ARG A 199 -5.12 -18.54 1.85
CA ARG A 199 -5.15 -19.39 0.66
C ARG A 199 -3.81 -19.47 -0.08
N LEU A 200 -2.89 -18.52 0.13
CA LEU A 200 -1.52 -18.57 -0.38
C LEU A 200 -0.81 -19.85 0.06
N LEU A 201 -0.95 -20.28 1.32
CA LEU A 201 -0.33 -21.53 1.79
C LEU A 201 -0.90 -22.76 1.07
N VAL A 202 -2.20 -22.73 0.74
CA VAL A 202 -2.82 -23.81 -0.04
C VAL A 202 -2.27 -23.81 -1.47
N ASN A 203 -2.14 -22.63 -2.08
CA ASN A 203 -1.54 -22.48 -3.40
C ASN A 203 -0.10 -22.98 -3.43
N LEU A 204 0.69 -22.71 -2.39
CA LEU A 204 2.09 -23.16 -2.26
C LEU A 204 2.23 -24.68 -2.07
N LYS A 205 1.24 -25.35 -1.51
CA LYS A 205 1.20 -26.83 -1.48
C LYS A 205 0.81 -27.41 -2.84
N GLY A 206 0.01 -26.68 -3.62
CA GLY A 206 -0.50 -27.12 -4.92
C GLY A 206 -1.62 -28.17 -4.80
N LYS A 207 -2.30 -28.47 -5.91
CA LYS A 207 -3.41 -29.44 -5.91
C LYS A 207 -2.97 -30.90 -5.78
N ASN A 208 -1.70 -31.22 -6.08
CA ASN A 208 -1.10 -32.56 -6.02
C ASN A 208 0.38 -32.53 -5.60
N ASN A 209 0.79 -31.68 -4.64
CA ASN A 209 2.20 -31.49 -4.28
C ASN A 209 3.12 -31.02 -5.44
N GLU A 210 2.55 -30.45 -6.51
CA GLU A 210 3.31 -29.93 -7.67
C GLU A 210 4.31 -28.82 -7.27
N LEU A 211 4.06 -28.16 -6.15
CA LEU A 211 4.91 -27.11 -5.59
C LEU A 211 5.62 -27.58 -4.30
N ALA A 212 5.70 -28.88 -4.03
CA ALA A 212 6.39 -29.40 -2.85
C ALA A 212 7.86 -28.92 -2.77
N GLN A 213 8.51 -28.72 -3.93
CA GLN A 213 9.87 -28.17 -4.00
C GLN A 213 9.96 -26.69 -3.62
N LEU A 214 8.92 -25.90 -3.89
CA LEU A 214 8.83 -24.52 -3.41
C LEU A 214 8.51 -24.50 -1.91
N TYR A 215 7.52 -25.29 -1.49
CA TYR A 215 7.09 -25.38 -0.10
C TYR A 215 8.23 -25.85 0.81
N SER A 216 9.08 -26.78 0.36
CA SER A 216 10.24 -27.25 1.14
C SER A 216 11.34 -26.20 1.31
N ARG A 217 11.31 -25.11 0.54
CA ARG A 217 12.23 -23.97 0.68
C ARG A 217 11.66 -22.82 1.49
N VAL A 218 10.39 -22.93 1.90
CA VAL A 218 9.82 -21.96 2.81
C VAL A 218 10.44 -22.21 4.18
N GLY A 219 11.23 -21.26 4.67
CA GLY A 219 11.83 -21.30 6.01
C GLY A 219 10.75 -21.06 7.07
N PHE A 220 10.16 -19.86 7.06
CA PHE A 220 9.11 -19.46 7.98
C PHE A 220 7.79 -19.12 7.29
N ALA A 221 6.69 -19.58 7.89
CA ALA A 221 5.33 -19.16 7.55
C ALA A 221 4.75 -18.38 8.75
N CYS A 222 4.74 -17.06 8.65
CA CYS A 222 4.22 -16.16 9.66
C CYS A 222 2.72 -15.95 9.49
N ASP A 223 1.95 -16.52 10.42
CA ASP A 223 0.51 -16.27 10.53
C ASP A 223 0.24 -15.02 11.37
N LEU A 224 -0.34 -14.01 10.72
CA LEU A 224 -0.85 -12.79 11.36
C LEU A 224 -2.29 -12.96 11.87
N GLY A 225 -2.91 -14.12 11.62
CA GLY A 225 -4.25 -14.46 12.06
C GLY A 225 -5.35 -13.80 11.24
N ASN A 226 -6.54 -13.75 11.83
CA ASN A 226 -7.73 -13.16 11.23
C ASN A 226 -8.06 -11.75 11.77
N ALA A 227 -7.37 -11.33 12.83
CA ALA A 227 -7.61 -10.10 13.57
C ALA A 227 -6.32 -9.66 14.28
N LEU A 228 -6.11 -8.35 14.38
CA LEU A 228 -5.13 -7.76 15.28
C LEU A 228 -5.62 -7.85 16.73
N SER A 229 -4.68 -7.84 17.67
CA SER A 229 -5.01 -7.74 19.09
C SER A 229 -5.60 -6.37 19.43
N ASP A 230 -6.36 -6.31 20.51
CA ASP A 230 -6.90 -5.05 21.03
C ASP A 230 -5.78 -4.06 21.40
N GLU A 231 -4.64 -4.57 21.87
CA GLU A 231 -3.43 -3.77 22.11
C GLU A 231 -2.91 -3.13 20.82
N ASP A 232 -2.78 -3.89 19.73
CA ASP A 232 -2.31 -3.38 18.44
C ASP A 232 -3.28 -2.34 17.86
N LEU A 233 -4.59 -2.58 17.98
CA LEU A 233 -5.61 -1.62 17.58
C LEU A 233 -5.59 -0.37 18.45
N GLY A 234 -5.37 -0.50 19.75
CA GLY A 234 -5.23 0.61 20.69
C GLY A 234 -4.02 1.48 20.35
N LEU A 235 -2.87 0.88 20.04
CA LEU A 235 -1.67 1.59 19.60
C LEU A 235 -1.91 2.36 18.29
N LEU A 236 -2.60 1.75 17.33
CA LEU A 236 -2.97 2.40 16.08
C LEU A 236 -3.93 3.57 16.31
N ALA A 237 -4.91 3.41 17.21
CA ALA A 237 -5.88 4.45 17.53
C ALA A 237 -5.22 5.63 18.26
N GLU A 238 -4.40 5.35 19.28
CA GLU A 238 -3.71 6.35 20.08
C GLU A 238 -2.68 7.12 19.26
N SER A 239 -1.88 6.44 18.43
CA SER A 239 -0.91 7.09 17.56
C SER A 239 -1.57 8.06 16.58
N ALA A 240 -2.84 7.83 16.26
CA ALA A 240 -3.56 8.62 15.28
C ALA A 240 -4.32 9.77 15.98
N LEU A 241 -5.11 9.47 17.02
CA LEU A 241 -5.90 10.47 17.77
C LEU A 241 -5.08 11.31 18.76
N GLY A 242 -3.89 10.86 19.14
CA GLY A 242 -3.11 11.45 20.23
C GLY A 242 -3.71 11.23 21.62
N THR A 243 -4.73 10.37 21.75
CA THR A 243 -5.40 10.01 23.00
C THR A 243 -5.92 8.58 22.95
N ASN A 244 -5.98 7.93 24.11
CA ASN A 244 -6.52 6.58 24.28
C ASN A 244 -7.99 6.55 24.73
N GLU A 245 -8.61 7.72 24.96
CA GLU A 245 -9.97 7.85 25.51
C GLU A 245 -11.03 7.11 24.68
N PHE A 246 -10.83 7.06 23.36
CA PHE A 246 -11.76 6.47 22.40
C PHE A 246 -11.41 5.03 21.99
N ASN A 247 -10.37 4.42 22.59
CA ASN A 247 -9.89 3.09 22.17
C ASN A 247 -10.98 2.02 22.30
N ALA A 248 -11.67 1.95 23.44
CA ALA A 248 -12.71 0.93 23.67
C ALA A 248 -13.83 0.92 22.60
N PRO A 249 -14.51 2.06 22.30
CA PRO A 249 -15.54 2.07 21.25
C PRO A 249 -14.96 1.84 19.85
N LEU A 250 -13.75 2.31 19.55
CA LEU A 250 -13.08 2.09 18.26
C LEU A 250 -12.74 0.62 18.04
N ILE A 251 -12.13 -0.04 19.03
CA ILE A 251 -11.73 -1.45 18.97
C ILE A 251 -12.97 -2.33 18.75
N ASN A 252 -14.03 -2.11 19.53
CA ASN A 252 -15.30 -2.84 19.41
C ASN A 252 -15.91 -2.72 18.00
N ALA A 253 -15.88 -1.52 17.40
CA ALA A 253 -16.41 -1.27 16.06
C ALA A 253 -15.60 -1.94 14.93
N CYS A 254 -14.30 -2.14 15.13
CA CYS A 254 -13.38 -2.55 14.08
C CYS A 254 -13.17 -4.06 13.99
N LYS A 255 -13.58 -4.82 15.01
CA LYS A 255 -13.55 -6.30 15.04
C LYS A 255 -12.19 -6.87 14.60
N GLY A 256 -11.08 -6.32 15.13
CA GLY A 256 -9.74 -6.82 14.81
C GLY A 256 -9.12 -6.29 13.50
N ASN A 257 -9.79 -5.43 12.72
CA ASN A 257 -9.33 -5.05 11.39
C ASN A 257 -8.76 -3.62 11.33
N ALA A 258 -7.46 -3.48 11.08
CA ALA A 258 -6.78 -2.19 10.95
C ALA A 258 -7.32 -1.30 9.82
N ARG A 259 -7.74 -1.87 8.69
CA ARG A 259 -8.35 -1.11 7.58
C ARG A 259 -9.70 -0.52 8.01
N ARG A 260 -10.52 -1.26 8.76
CA ARG A 260 -11.78 -0.74 9.34
C ARG A 260 -11.50 0.38 10.32
N LEU A 261 -10.54 0.19 11.23
CA LEU A 261 -10.10 1.22 12.17
C LEU A 261 -9.66 2.49 11.45
N SER A 262 -8.80 2.36 10.44
CA SER A 262 -8.34 3.49 9.63
C SER A 262 -9.49 4.21 8.92
N LYS A 263 -10.54 3.50 8.47
CA LYS A 263 -11.72 4.13 7.85
C LYS A 263 -12.58 4.86 8.89
N LEU A 264 -12.81 4.24 10.05
CA LEU A 264 -13.58 4.81 11.14
C LEU A 264 -12.95 6.10 11.65
N MET A 265 -11.66 6.03 11.99
CA MET A 265 -10.90 7.18 12.49
C MET A 265 -10.91 8.33 11.50
N ARG A 266 -10.69 8.05 10.21
CA ARG A 266 -10.78 9.08 9.16
C ARG A 266 -12.14 9.75 9.07
N GLY A 267 -13.22 8.97 9.22
CA GLY A 267 -14.57 9.51 9.25
C GLY A 267 -14.80 10.45 10.44
N VAL A 268 -14.39 9.99 11.64
CA VAL A 268 -14.54 10.73 12.90
C VAL A 268 -13.74 12.03 12.90
N VAL A 269 -12.45 11.97 12.56
CA VAL A 269 -11.55 13.14 12.49
C VAL A 269 -12.06 14.16 11.48
N ARG A 270 -12.43 13.70 10.28
CA ARG A 270 -12.98 14.58 9.25
C ARG A 270 -14.25 15.29 9.71
N SER A 271 -15.13 14.58 10.41
CA SER A 271 -16.38 15.17 10.91
C SER A 271 -16.13 16.20 12.00
N SER A 272 -15.21 15.90 12.92
CA SER A 272 -14.79 16.81 13.98
C SER A 272 -14.25 18.12 13.41
N GLU A 273 -13.40 18.05 12.37
CA GLU A 273 -12.83 19.26 11.77
C GLU A 273 -13.83 20.07 10.94
N ILE A 274 -14.67 19.41 10.13
CA ILE A 274 -15.68 20.12 9.32
C ILE A 274 -16.66 20.86 10.21
N ASN A 275 -17.07 20.23 11.32
CA ASN A 275 -18.06 20.80 12.24
C ASN A 275 -17.43 21.67 13.34
N GLN A 276 -16.10 21.75 13.41
CA GLN A 276 -15.35 22.42 14.48
C GLN A 276 -15.76 21.94 15.89
N THR A 277 -16.10 20.66 16.02
CA THR A 277 -16.49 20.04 17.29
C THR A 277 -15.41 19.08 17.75
N PRO A 278 -15.16 18.95 19.07
CA PRO A 278 -14.23 17.95 19.57
C PRO A 278 -14.74 16.54 19.26
N ILE A 279 -13.81 15.60 19.11
CA ILE A 279 -14.16 14.18 18.98
C ILE A 279 -14.89 13.73 20.25
N SER A 280 -16.02 13.05 20.09
CA SER A 280 -16.86 12.54 21.17
C SER A 280 -17.18 11.07 20.97
N LYS A 281 -17.59 10.38 22.05
CA LYS A 281 -18.03 8.98 21.99
C LYS A 281 -19.23 8.81 21.06
N ASP A 282 -20.18 9.74 21.11
CA ASP A 282 -21.37 9.73 20.23
C ASP A 282 -20.99 9.80 18.74
N LEU A 283 -19.98 10.60 18.41
CA LEU A 283 -19.48 10.70 17.04
C LEU A 283 -18.85 9.39 16.56
N VAL A 284 -18.06 8.74 17.42
CA VAL A 284 -17.48 7.41 17.13
C VAL A 284 -18.58 6.37 16.94
N GLU A 285 -19.61 6.37 17.78
CA GLU A 285 -20.76 5.45 17.66
C GLU A 285 -21.60 5.70 16.41
N GLN A 286 -21.79 6.96 16.02
CA GLN A 286 -22.50 7.29 14.78
C GLN A 286 -21.76 6.73 13.56
N TYR A 287 -20.45 6.96 13.48
CA TYR A 287 -19.65 6.47 12.36
C TYR A 287 -19.44 4.96 12.37
N SER A 288 -19.41 4.31 13.54
CA SER A 288 -19.29 2.85 13.61
C SER A 288 -20.49 2.14 12.97
N LYS A 289 -21.71 2.70 13.11
CA LYS A 289 -22.93 2.21 12.45
C LYS A 289 -22.91 2.35 10.93
N MET A 290 -22.07 3.24 10.40
CA MET A 290 -21.90 3.46 8.95
C MET A 290 -20.82 2.56 8.33
N LEU A 291 -20.06 1.81 9.14
CA LEU A 291 -19.07 0.86 8.62
C LEU A 291 -19.76 -0.35 8.00
N ILE A 292 -19.36 -0.69 6.78
CA ILE A 292 -19.77 -1.95 6.16
C ILE A 292 -19.18 -3.10 6.98
N SER A 293 -20.06 -4.01 7.40
CA SER A 293 -19.77 -5.16 8.26
C SER A 293 -18.99 -6.24 7.55
#